data_AF-A0A1Q5T2W4-F1
#
_entry.id   AF-A0A1Q5T2W4-F1
#
_cell.length_a   1.000
_cell.length_b   1.000
_cell.length_c   1.000
_cell.angle_alpha   90.00
_cell.angle_beta   90.00
_cell.angle_gamma   90.00
#
_symmetry.space_group_name_H-M   'P 1'
#
loop_
_entity.id
_entity.type
_entity.pdbx_description
1 polymer ?
#
loop_
_entity_poly.entity_id
_entity_poly.type
_entity_poly.pdbx_seq_one_letter_code
_entity_poly.pdbx_strand_id
1 'polypeptide(L)'
;MAEYDRLKRIFQDHQSAIHDKLINIMSFRATVCIKEMNKIKWDDEDEVQRNVSLHIETLTKEVLTLHRVLSKHLPTVTVSMIVGQVFTNYKEQWSKAFEGAAIQTEARKARLLRDAELLESKLGKIDGGQVLGVHIINIVKAKSTSESRPA
;
A
#
# COMPACT_ATOMS: atom_id res chain seq x y z
N MET A 1 10.55 39.32 -19.51
CA MET A 1 11.02 37.95 -19.74
C MET A 1 11.67 37.37 -18.49
N ALA A 2 12.79 37.91 -17.98
CA ALA A 2 13.46 37.38 -16.78
C ALA A 2 12.59 37.24 -15.52
N GLU A 3 11.69 38.19 -15.23
CA GLU A 3 10.79 38.11 -14.07
C GLU A 3 9.70 37.04 -14.24
N TYR A 4 9.17 36.90 -15.46
CA TYR A 4 8.22 35.83 -15.80
C TYR A 4 8.88 34.45 -15.67
N ASP A 5 10.10 34.30 -16.19
CA ASP A 5 10.85 33.05 -16.09
C ASP A 5 11.17 32.70 -14.63
N ARG A 6 11.53 33.70 -13.82
CA ARG A 6 11.73 33.54 -12.38
C ARG A 6 10.44 33.09 -11.68
N LEU A 7 9.31 33.74 -11.95
CA LEU A 7 8.02 33.38 -11.36
C LEU A 7 7.59 31.97 -11.76
N LYS A 8 7.74 31.63 -13.04
CA LYS A 8 7.45 30.29 -13.57
C LYS A 8 8.27 29.22 -12.84
N ARG A 9 9.56 29.47 -12.62
CA ARG A 9 10.43 28.54 -11.88
C ARG A 9 9.96 28.35 -10.44
N ILE A 10 9.70 29.44 -9.71
CA ILE A 10 9.22 29.38 -8.32
C ILE A 10 7.90 28.59 -8.23
N PHE A 11 7.00 28.81 -9.19
CA PHE A 11 5.73 28.08 -9.26
C PHE A 11 5.95 26.58 -9.45
N GLN A 12 6.82 26.18 -10.39
CA GLN A 12 7.15 24.78 -10.64
C GLN A 12 7.83 24.13 -9.43
N ASP A 13 8.78 24.82 -8.79
CA ASP A 13 9.46 24.34 -7.58
C ASP A 13 8.45 24.12 -6.44
N HIS A 14 7.49 25.04 -6.29
CA HIS A 14 6.43 24.90 -5.30
C HIS A 14 5.48 23.74 -5.60
N GLN A 15 5.11 23.53 -6.86
CA GLN A 15 4.31 22.37 -7.27
C GLN A 15 5.04 21.06 -6.95
N SER A 16 6.33 20.97 -7.28
CA SER A 16 7.14 19.79 -6.96
C SER A 16 7.18 19.53 -5.46
N ALA A 17 7.41 20.56 -4.64
CA ALA A 17 7.43 20.43 -3.19
C ALA A 17 6.09 19.96 -2.61
N ILE A 18 4.95 20.37 -3.20
CA ILE A 18 3.62 19.86 -2.80
C ILE A 18 3.49 18.38 -3.16
N HIS A 19 3.92 17.98 -4.37
CA HIS A 19 3.86 16.59 -4.81
C HIS A 19 4.70 15.68 -3.90
N ASP A 20 5.93 16.08 -3.58
CA ASP A 20 6.81 15.35 -2.67
C ASP A 20 6.18 15.18 -1.28
N LYS A 21 5.53 16.24 -0.76
CA LYS A 21 4.80 16.17 0.52
C LYS A 21 3.65 15.16 0.46
N LEU A 22 2.89 15.12 -0.63
CA LEU A 22 1.80 14.15 -0.80
C LEU A 22 2.35 12.71 -0.79
N ILE A 23 3.46 12.46 -1.50
CA ILE A 23 4.11 11.15 -1.54
C ILE A 23 4.61 10.74 -0.14
N ASN A 24 5.22 11.67 0.59
CA ASN A 24 5.71 11.43 1.95
C ASN A 24 4.57 11.12 2.93
N ILE A 25 3.46 11.86 2.88
CA ILE A 25 2.28 11.61 3.73
C ILE A 25 1.72 10.20 3.47
N MET A 26 1.63 9.78 2.21
CA MET A 26 1.14 8.45 1.86
C MET A 26 2.09 7.34 2.27
N SER A 27 3.40 7.55 2.07
CA SER A 27 4.43 6.61 2.53
C SER A 27 4.38 6.42 4.05
N PHE A 28 4.18 7.51 4.80
CA PHE A 28 4.00 7.45 6.25
C PHE A 28 2.73 6.68 6.64
N ARG A 29 1.60 6.90 5.95
CA ARG A 29 0.35 6.17 6.20
C ARG A 29 0.51 4.66 6.00
N ALA A 30 1.17 4.24 4.92
CA ALA A 30 1.49 2.81 4.71
C ALA A 30 2.36 2.25 5.86
N THR A 31 3.36 3.01 6.32
CA THR A 31 4.18 2.60 7.46
C THR A 31 3.35 2.40 8.74
N VAL A 32 2.37 3.27 9.00
CA VAL A 32 1.44 3.11 10.14
C VAL A 32 0.60 1.83 9.99
N CYS A 33 0.02 1.58 8.81
CA CYS A 33 -0.77 0.37 8.57
C CYS A 33 0.06 -0.92 8.71
N ILE A 34 1.31 -0.92 8.25
CA ILE A 34 2.24 -2.05 8.42
C ILE A 34 2.56 -2.29 9.90
N LYS A 35 2.75 -1.22 10.69
CA LYS A 35 2.96 -1.35 12.14
C LYS A 35 1.76 -1.98 12.82
N GLU A 36 0.54 -1.63 12.42
CA GLU A 36 -0.67 -2.27 12.95
C GLU A 36 -0.77 -3.73 12.52
N MET A 37 -0.41 -4.08 11.29
CA MET A 37 -0.34 -5.48 10.82
C MET A 37 0.54 -6.35 11.73
N ASN A 38 1.69 -5.83 12.15
CA ASN A 38 2.63 -6.56 13.01
C ASN A 38 2.14 -6.74 14.46
N LYS A 39 1.16 -5.94 14.91
CA LYS A 39 0.59 -6.02 16.26
C LYS A 39 -0.61 -6.97 16.35
N ILE A 40 -1.14 -7.43 15.21
CA ILE A 40 -2.30 -8.32 15.18
C ILE A 40 -1.96 -9.59 15.96
N LYS A 41 -2.82 -9.91 16.94
CA LYS A 41 -2.85 -11.22 17.59
C LYS A 41 -3.69 -12.13 16.71
N TRP A 42 -3.02 -12.93 15.90
CA TRP A 42 -3.65 -13.76 14.88
C TRP A 42 -4.51 -14.89 15.46
N ASP A 43 -4.29 -15.22 16.73
CA ASP A 43 -5.00 -16.26 17.47
C ASP A 43 -6.21 -15.71 18.24
N ASP A 44 -6.52 -14.42 18.09
CA ASP A 44 -7.69 -13.79 18.73
C ASP A 44 -8.97 -14.18 17.97
N GLU A 45 -10.01 -14.63 18.68
CA GLU A 45 -11.26 -15.13 18.08
C GLU A 45 -11.94 -14.05 17.21
N ASP A 46 -11.87 -12.79 17.63
CA ASP A 46 -12.40 -11.65 16.87
C ASP A 46 -11.64 -11.40 15.56
N GLU A 47 -10.33 -11.70 15.51
CA GLU A 47 -9.52 -11.57 14.30
C GLU A 47 -9.70 -12.75 13.35
N VAL A 48 -9.88 -13.96 13.90
CA VAL A 48 -10.17 -15.20 13.16
C VAL A 48 -11.51 -15.11 12.42
N GLN A 49 -12.53 -14.52 13.04
CA GLN A 49 -13.87 -14.37 12.45
C GLN A 49 -13.97 -13.27 11.38
N ARG A 50 -13.07 -12.29 11.38
CA ARG A 50 -13.05 -11.25 10.34
C ARG A 50 -12.75 -11.88 8.97
N ASN A 51 -13.10 -11.20 7.88
CA ASN A 51 -12.77 -11.66 6.53
C ASN A 51 -11.46 -11.06 5.99
N VAL A 52 -11.22 -9.77 6.27
CA VAL A 52 -10.02 -9.02 5.89
C VAL A 52 -9.58 -8.15 7.08
N SER A 53 -8.29 -7.87 7.19
CA SER A 53 -7.72 -7.10 8.29
C SER A 53 -8.10 -5.61 8.18
N LEU A 54 -8.54 -5.00 9.29
CA LEU A 54 -9.06 -3.63 9.33
C LEU A 54 -8.07 -2.58 8.79
N HIS A 55 -6.77 -2.78 9.02
CA HIS A 55 -5.73 -1.87 8.55
C HIS A 55 -5.58 -1.88 7.02
N ILE A 56 -5.76 -3.04 6.35
CA ILE A 56 -5.75 -3.16 4.88
C ILE A 56 -6.96 -2.44 4.29
N GLU A 57 -8.14 -2.61 4.88
CA GLU A 57 -9.33 -1.88 4.45
C GLU A 57 -9.16 -0.36 4.58
N THR A 58 -8.66 0.08 5.73
CA THR A 58 -8.43 1.51 6.03
C THR A 58 -7.48 2.11 5.00
N LEU A 59 -6.34 1.47 4.79
CA LEU A 59 -5.37 1.96 3.84
C LEU A 59 -5.92 1.99 2.41
N THR A 60 -6.61 0.94 1.99
CA THR A 60 -7.20 0.88 0.66
C THR A 60 -8.17 2.03 0.43
N LYS A 61 -8.99 2.36 1.44
CA LYS A 61 -9.89 3.54 1.41
C LYS A 61 -9.10 4.84 1.30
N GLU A 62 -7.99 4.97 2.02
CA GLU A 62 -7.15 6.17 1.99
C GLU A 62 -6.47 6.37 0.63
N VAL A 63 -5.92 5.31 0.03
CA VAL A 63 -5.29 5.35 -1.31
C VAL A 63 -6.33 5.70 -2.37
N LEU A 64 -7.51 5.09 -2.33
CA LEU A 64 -8.61 5.40 -3.24
C LEU A 64 -9.09 6.86 -3.08
N THR A 65 -9.15 7.34 -1.85
CA THR A 65 -9.52 8.73 -1.56
C THR A 65 -8.50 9.70 -2.10
N LEU A 66 -7.20 9.43 -1.88
CA LEU A 66 -6.12 10.24 -2.44
C LEU A 66 -6.21 10.27 -3.96
N HIS A 67 -6.24 9.11 -4.63
CA HIS A 67 -6.33 9.05 -6.08
C HIS A 67 -7.53 9.85 -6.60
N ARG A 68 -8.71 9.68 -5.98
CA ARG A 68 -9.91 10.45 -6.34
C ARG A 68 -9.73 11.95 -6.14
N VAL A 69 -9.08 12.39 -5.07
CA VAL A 69 -8.85 13.81 -4.78
C VAL A 69 -7.82 14.39 -5.76
N LEU A 70 -6.71 13.71 -6.00
CA LEU A 70 -5.69 14.17 -6.96
C LEU A 70 -6.27 14.27 -8.37
N SER A 71 -7.02 13.27 -8.83
CA SER A 71 -7.65 13.26 -10.15
C SER A 71 -8.70 14.36 -10.36
N LYS A 72 -9.20 14.98 -9.28
CA LYS A 72 -10.10 16.15 -9.37
C LYS A 72 -9.36 17.47 -9.57
N HIS A 73 -8.09 17.56 -9.18
CA HIS A 73 -7.37 18.82 -9.08
C HIS A 73 -6.11 18.89 -9.95
N LEU A 74 -5.62 17.75 -10.44
CA LEU A 74 -4.37 17.64 -11.17
C LEU A 74 -4.57 16.92 -12.52
N PRO A 75 -3.76 17.24 -13.54
CA PRO A 75 -3.74 16.51 -14.80
C PRO A 75 -3.41 15.02 -14.59
N THR A 76 -3.96 14.16 -15.45
CA THR A 76 -3.75 12.70 -15.39
C THR A 76 -2.28 12.31 -15.31
N VAL A 77 -1.41 12.95 -16.11
CA VAL A 77 0.03 12.68 -16.12
C VAL A 77 0.67 12.94 -14.74
N THR A 78 0.30 14.05 -14.09
CA THR A 78 0.78 14.39 -12.76
C THR A 78 0.27 13.41 -11.71
N VAL A 79 -0.99 12.99 -11.81
CA VAL A 79 -1.57 11.98 -10.92
C VAL A 79 -0.82 10.66 -11.05
N SER A 80 -0.61 10.15 -12.28
CA SER A 80 0.14 8.91 -12.52
C SER A 80 1.57 8.99 -11.98
N MET A 81 2.25 10.13 -12.11
CA MET A 81 3.58 10.33 -11.54
C MET A 81 3.59 10.22 -10.00
N ILE A 82 2.68 10.94 -9.33
CA ILE A 82 2.59 10.93 -7.85
C ILE A 82 2.20 9.53 -7.35
N VAL A 83 1.17 8.95 -7.94
CA VAL A 83 0.62 7.65 -7.52
C VAL A 83 1.60 6.52 -7.81
N GLY A 84 2.31 6.56 -8.94
CA GLY A 84 3.36 5.60 -9.27
C GLY A 84 4.53 5.60 -8.26
N GLN A 85 4.96 6.78 -7.79
CA GLN A 85 5.97 6.86 -6.74
C GLN A 85 5.47 6.32 -5.40
N VAL A 86 4.21 6.60 -5.03
CA VAL A 86 3.58 6.01 -3.84
C VAL A 86 3.56 4.49 -3.93
N PHE A 87 3.15 3.92 -5.07
CA PHE A 87 3.14 2.47 -5.27
C PHE A 87 4.52 1.83 -5.26
N THR A 88 5.54 2.54 -5.76
CA THR A 88 6.94 2.09 -5.68
C THR A 88 7.37 1.94 -4.22
N ASN A 89 7.11 2.96 -3.39
CA ASN A 89 7.42 2.91 -1.95
C ASN A 89 6.62 1.81 -1.24
N TYR A 90 5.35 1.61 -1.63
CA TYR A 90 4.51 0.57 -1.04
C TYR A 90 5.04 -0.82 -1.37
N LYS A 91 5.43 -1.06 -2.63
CA LYS A 91 6.01 -2.34 -3.03
C LYS A 91 7.20 -2.70 -2.14
N GLU A 92 8.12 -1.76 -1.91
CA GLU A 92 9.26 -2.03 -1.04
C GLU A 92 8.85 -2.29 0.42
N GLN A 93 8.08 -1.39 1.03
CA GLN A 93 7.71 -1.48 2.44
C GLN A 93 6.89 -2.75 2.73
N TRP A 94 6.02 -3.16 1.82
CA TRP A 94 5.09 -4.25 2.03
C TRP A 94 5.70 -5.59 1.72
N SER A 95 6.57 -5.66 0.70
CA SER A 95 7.32 -6.89 0.46
C SER A 95 8.09 -7.25 1.73
N LYS A 96 8.80 -6.28 2.32
CA LYS A 96 9.47 -6.45 3.61
C LYS A 96 8.52 -6.85 4.75
N ALA A 97 7.36 -6.20 4.84
CA ALA A 97 6.40 -6.48 5.90
C ALA A 97 5.78 -7.89 5.82
N PHE A 98 5.34 -8.28 4.63
CA PHE A 98 4.77 -9.60 4.39
C PHE A 98 5.85 -10.67 4.49
N GLU A 99 7.06 -10.46 3.96
CA GLU A 99 8.23 -11.34 4.16
C GLU A 99 8.60 -11.51 5.64
N GLY A 100 8.53 -10.44 6.43
CA GLY A 100 8.80 -10.47 7.87
C GLY A 100 7.68 -11.09 8.71
N ALA A 101 6.45 -11.16 8.20
CA ALA A 101 5.32 -11.74 8.92
C ALA A 101 5.55 -13.25 9.13
N ALA A 102 5.63 -13.68 10.39
CA ALA A 102 5.75 -15.09 10.76
C ALA A 102 4.43 -15.83 10.48
N ILE A 103 4.43 -16.84 9.60
CA ILE A 103 3.24 -17.65 9.33
C ILE A 103 3.38 -18.97 10.09
N GLN A 104 2.71 -19.06 11.24
CA GLN A 104 2.78 -20.25 12.09
C GLN A 104 1.66 -21.26 11.82
N THR A 105 0.52 -20.80 11.26
CA THR A 105 -0.68 -21.61 11.01
C THR A 105 -1.23 -21.38 9.61
N GLU A 106 -1.92 -22.38 9.06
CA GLU A 106 -2.63 -22.23 7.78
C GLU A 106 -3.73 -21.15 7.82
N ALA A 107 -4.40 -20.98 8.96
CA ALA A 107 -5.41 -19.93 9.15
C ALA A 107 -4.82 -18.52 8.94
N ARG A 108 -3.62 -18.28 9.49
CA ARG A 108 -2.90 -17.01 9.31
C ARG A 108 -2.45 -16.81 7.87
N LYS A 109 -1.99 -17.88 7.20
CA LYS A 109 -1.64 -17.84 5.76
C LYS A 109 -2.84 -17.47 4.89
N ALA A 110 -3.97 -18.13 5.11
CA ALA A 110 -5.21 -17.87 4.39
C ALA A 110 -5.71 -16.44 4.60
N ARG A 111 -5.51 -15.86 5.79
CA ARG A 111 -5.83 -14.45 6.02
C ARG A 111 -4.88 -13.48 5.32
N LEU A 112 -3.57 -13.66 5.44
CA LEU A 112 -2.62 -12.80 4.71
C LEU A 112 -2.87 -12.85 3.20
N LEU A 113 -3.33 -14.00 2.68
CA LEU A 113 -3.73 -14.13 1.29
C LEU A 113 -4.98 -13.30 0.95
N ARG A 114 -6.03 -13.35 1.77
CA ARG A 114 -7.23 -12.50 1.61
C ARG A 114 -6.90 -11.01 1.69
N ASP A 115 -6.00 -10.63 2.59
CA ASP A 115 -5.49 -9.26 2.69
C ASP A 115 -4.81 -8.85 1.37
N ALA A 116 -3.95 -9.72 0.82
CA ALA A 116 -3.27 -9.47 -0.46
C ALA A 116 -4.24 -9.40 -1.65
N GLU A 117 -5.28 -10.22 -1.66
CA GLU A 117 -6.35 -10.20 -2.67
C GLU A 117 -7.19 -8.92 -2.61
N LEU A 118 -7.47 -8.39 -1.42
CA LEU A 118 -8.18 -7.11 -1.29
C LEU A 118 -7.35 -5.97 -1.91
N LEU A 119 -6.04 -5.96 -1.69
CA LEU A 119 -5.14 -4.97 -2.28
C LEU A 119 -5.15 -5.04 -3.80
N GLU A 120 -5.04 -6.24 -4.34
CA GLU A 120 -5.09 -6.47 -5.79
C GLU A 120 -6.41 -5.95 -6.36
N SER A 121 -7.54 -6.38 -5.79
CA SER A 121 -8.88 -6.04 -6.26
C SER A 121 -9.16 -4.53 -6.26
N LYS A 122 -8.57 -3.80 -5.31
CA LYS A 122 -8.86 -2.38 -5.09
C LYS A 122 -7.83 -1.46 -5.69
N LEU A 123 -6.54 -1.77 -5.51
CA LEU A 123 -5.43 -0.94 -5.95
C LEU A 123 -4.95 -1.30 -7.36
N GLY A 124 -5.17 -2.54 -7.81
CA GLY A 124 -4.87 -2.97 -9.18
C GLY A 124 -5.69 -2.25 -10.26
N LYS A 125 -6.76 -1.56 -9.86
CA LYS A 125 -7.57 -0.70 -10.75
C LYS A 125 -6.96 0.69 -10.96
N ILE A 126 -5.93 1.05 -10.18
CA ILE A 126 -5.25 2.33 -10.25
C ILE A 126 -4.00 2.17 -11.11
N ASP A 127 -3.74 3.16 -11.96
CA ASP A 127 -2.51 3.20 -12.74
C ASP A 127 -1.28 3.20 -11.83
N GLY A 128 -0.36 2.26 -12.07
CA GLY A 128 0.81 1.99 -11.21
C GLY A 128 0.58 0.99 -10.07
N GLY A 129 -0.67 0.60 -9.77
CA GLY A 129 -1.01 -0.32 -8.68
C GLY A 129 -1.14 -1.80 -9.10
N GLN A 130 -1.15 -2.10 -10.40
CA GLN A 130 -1.46 -3.42 -10.96
C GLN A 130 -0.51 -4.52 -10.48
N VAL A 131 0.77 -4.18 -10.30
CA VAL A 131 1.81 -5.16 -9.98
C VAL A 131 1.90 -5.42 -8.47
N LEU A 132 1.43 -4.48 -7.63
CA LEU A 132 1.61 -4.57 -6.18
C LEU A 132 0.86 -5.77 -5.60
N GLY A 133 -0.44 -5.87 -5.86
CA GLY A 133 -1.28 -6.93 -5.29
C GLY A 133 -0.79 -8.33 -5.67
N VAL A 134 -0.53 -8.55 -6.96
CA VAL A 134 0.02 -9.82 -7.49
C VAL A 134 1.36 -10.16 -6.83
N HIS A 135 2.24 -9.17 -6.65
CA HIS A 135 3.53 -9.38 -6.00
C HIS A 135 3.38 -9.84 -4.54
N ILE A 136 2.51 -9.18 -3.77
CA ILE A 136 2.26 -9.55 -2.36
C ILE A 136 1.60 -10.94 -2.27
N ILE A 137 0.65 -11.25 -3.15
CA ILE A 137 0.03 -12.60 -3.23
C ILE A 137 1.11 -13.68 -3.40
N ASN A 138 2.08 -13.45 -4.29
CA ASN A 138 3.17 -14.40 -4.53
C ASN A 138 4.06 -14.58 -3.30
N ILE A 139 4.36 -13.50 -2.56
CA ILE A 139 5.12 -13.56 -1.30
C ILE A 139 4.39 -14.43 -0.27
N VAL A 140 3.08 -14.24 -0.10
CA VAL A 140 2.29 -15.04 0.86
C VAL A 140 2.23 -16.51 0.45
N LYS A 141 2.03 -16.80 -0.84
CA LYS A 141 1.97 -18.18 -1.36
C LYS A 141 3.28 -18.93 -1.16
N ALA A 142 4.42 -18.25 -1.36
CA ALA A 142 5.75 -18.83 -1.24
C ALA A 142 6.14 -19.20 0.20
N LYS A 143 5.43 -18.72 1.21
CA LYS A 143 5.71 -19.04 2.61
C LYS A 143 5.19 -20.41 3.01
N SER A 144 6.07 -21.22 3.58
CA SER A 144 5.74 -22.50 4.21
C SER A 144 5.17 -22.25 5.61
N THR A 145 4.10 -22.94 5.97
CA THR A 145 3.60 -22.99 7.35
C THR A 145 4.42 -24.01 8.15
N SER A 146 4.66 -23.75 9.43
CA SER A 146 5.40 -24.69 10.31
C SER A 146 4.62 -25.96 10.66
N GLU A 147 3.40 -26.14 10.16
CA GLU A 147 2.54 -27.31 10.44
C GLU A 147 2.88 -28.57 9.61
N SER A 148 3.96 -28.57 8.82
CA SER A 148 4.38 -29.78 8.06
C SER A 148 5.21 -30.80 8.87
N ARG A 149 5.07 -30.87 10.19
CA ARG A 149 5.61 -31.99 10.97
C ARG A 149 4.47 -32.84 11.56
N PRO A 150 4.02 -33.90 10.87
CA PRO A 150 3.31 -34.97 11.53
C PRO A 150 4.31 -35.70 12.43
N ALA A 151 3.99 -35.77 13.72
CA ALA A 151 4.59 -36.73 14.65
C ALA A 151 3.51 -37.74 15.03
#